data_AF-A0A7V2WR83-F1
#
_entry.id   AF-A0A7V2WR83-F1
#
_cell.length_a   1.000
_cell.length_b   1.000
_cell.length_c   1.000
_cell.angle_alpha   90.00
_cell.angle_beta   90.00
_cell.angle_gamma   90.00
#
_symmetry.space_group_name_H-M   'P 1'
#
loop_
_entity.id
_entity.type
_entity.pdbx_description
1 polymer ?
#
loop_
_entity_poly.entity_id
_entity_poly.type
_entity_poly.pdbx_seq_one_letter_code
_entity_poly.pdbx_strand_id
1 'polypeptide(L)'
;VNPIDFENAEGNLGLANAMFAHLAEKLPVSRFQRDLTDSTVLRAMGTAFGHCMIAWTSLEKGLSKLEINPTVIKADLNKNWALLAEPIQTVMRRYGVENAYEKLKELTRGTEINQKVIQDFIVGLNIPNQAKSKLLELTPENYIGYAIEQTELI
;
A
#
# COMPACT_ATOMS: atom_id res chain seq x y z
N VAL A 1 -15.92 -10.74 -4.77
CA VAL A 1 -15.27 -12.06 -4.94
C VAL A 1 -14.89 -12.57 -3.56
N ASN A 2 -15.20 -13.83 -3.21
CA ASN A 2 -14.76 -14.41 -1.95
C ASN A 2 -13.22 -14.63 -2.01
N PRO A 3 -12.42 -14.09 -1.07
CA PRO A 3 -10.95 -14.14 -1.12
C PRO A 3 -10.33 -15.48 -0.71
N ILE A 4 -11.11 -16.57 -0.65
CA ILE A 4 -10.67 -17.89 -0.17
C ILE A 4 -9.36 -18.43 -0.79
N ASP A 5 -9.06 -18.14 -2.06
CA ASP A 5 -7.79 -18.58 -2.66
C ASP A 5 -6.58 -17.83 -2.06
N PHE A 6 -6.75 -16.54 -1.70
CA PHE A 6 -5.71 -15.78 -0.98
C PHE A 6 -5.55 -16.27 0.46
N GLU A 7 -6.66 -16.56 1.17
CA GLU A 7 -6.63 -17.12 2.53
C GLU A 7 -5.93 -18.49 2.57
N ASN A 8 -6.18 -19.35 1.57
CA ASN A 8 -5.49 -20.63 1.41
C ASN A 8 -3.99 -20.46 1.16
N ALA A 9 -3.62 -19.49 0.34
CA ALA A 9 -2.22 -19.19 0.07
C ALA A 9 -1.50 -18.68 1.33
N GLU A 10 -2.12 -17.76 2.07
CA GLU A 10 -1.59 -17.22 3.32
C GLU A 10 -1.28 -18.34 4.33
N GLY A 11 -2.23 -19.24 4.56
CA GLY A 11 -2.04 -20.37 5.46
C GLY A 11 -0.91 -21.31 5.04
N ASN A 12 -0.82 -21.64 3.75
CA ASN A 12 0.24 -22.51 3.23
C ASN A 12 1.63 -21.85 3.25
N LEU A 13 1.73 -20.54 2.98
CA LEU A 13 2.99 -19.81 3.13
C LEU A 13 3.46 -19.80 4.58
N GLY A 14 2.54 -19.67 5.54
CA GLY A 14 2.84 -19.80 6.97
C GLY A 14 3.45 -21.15 7.32
N LEU A 15 2.83 -22.25 6.85
CA LEU A 15 3.34 -23.62 7.06
C LEU A 15 4.71 -23.82 6.40
N ALA A 16 4.87 -23.38 5.15
CA ALA A 16 6.14 -23.45 4.43
C ALA A 16 7.24 -22.73 5.21
N ASN A 17 7.00 -21.50 5.65
CA ASN A 17 7.97 -20.71 6.43
C ASN A 17 8.35 -21.39 7.74
N ALA A 18 7.39 -21.93 8.49
CA ALA A 18 7.67 -22.65 9.73
C ALA A 18 8.61 -23.85 9.50
N MET A 19 8.37 -24.61 8.42
CA MET A 19 9.23 -25.73 8.04
C MET A 19 10.61 -25.27 7.59
N PHE A 20 10.69 -24.25 6.71
CA PHE A 20 11.97 -23.72 6.25
C PHE A 20 12.81 -23.13 7.38
N ALA A 21 12.18 -22.43 8.33
CA ALA A 21 12.86 -21.93 9.52
C ALA A 21 13.46 -23.07 10.35
N HIS A 22 12.69 -24.14 10.61
CA HIS A 22 13.19 -25.31 11.32
C HIS A 22 14.35 -25.99 10.56
N LEU A 23 14.23 -26.16 9.24
CA LEU A 23 15.30 -26.73 8.41
C LEU A 23 16.57 -25.88 8.47
N ALA A 24 16.45 -24.56 8.32
CA ALA A 24 17.57 -23.63 8.34
C ALA A 24 18.29 -23.60 9.69
N GLU A 25 17.55 -23.71 10.79
CA GLU A 25 18.12 -23.72 12.14
C GLU A 25 18.73 -25.08 12.49
N LYS A 26 18.04 -26.18 12.17
CA LYS A 26 18.44 -27.53 12.62
C LYS A 26 19.55 -28.16 11.79
N LEU A 27 19.58 -27.95 10.47
CA LEU A 27 20.50 -28.67 9.57
C LEU A 27 21.98 -28.29 9.74
N PRO A 28 22.36 -27.02 10.02
CA PRO A 28 23.75 -26.65 10.21
C PRO A 28 24.40 -27.20 11.50
N VAL A 29 23.60 -27.72 12.44
CA VAL A 29 24.09 -28.22 13.73
C VAL A 29 24.13 -29.75 13.73
N SER A 30 25.33 -30.30 13.88
CA SER A 30 25.60 -31.75 13.99
C SER A 30 26.71 -32.00 15.01
N ARG A 31 26.56 -33.00 15.88
CA ARG A 31 27.55 -33.27 16.94
C ARG A 31 28.84 -33.89 16.38
N PHE A 32 29.99 -33.36 16.82
CA PHE A 32 31.34 -33.80 16.41
C PHE A 32 31.52 -33.82 14.88
N GLN A 33 31.96 -34.94 14.29
CA GLN A 33 32.16 -35.03 12.84
C GLN A 33 30.84 -35.09 12.08
N ARG A 34 29.79 -35.70 12.66
CA ARG A 34 28.38 -35.73 12.20
C ARG A 34 27.54 -36.69 13.06
N ASP A 35 26.34 -36.29 13.46
CA ASP A 35 25.25 -37.16 13.89
C ASP A 35 24.21 -37.41 12.77
N LEU A 36 23.28 -38.34 12.96
CA LEU A 36 22.35 -38.80 11.92
C LEU A 36 20.95 -38.16 11.98
N THR A 37 20.75 -37.12 12.80
CA THR A 37 19.43 -36.49 13.00
C THR A 37 18.95 -35.71 11.78
N ASP A 38 19.88 -35.23 10.96
CA ASP A 38 19.64 -34.58 9.67
C ASP A 38 18.98 -35.52 8.65
N SER A 39 19.30 -36.81 8.67
CA SER A 39 18.81 -37.79 7.69
C SER A 39 17.29 -37.87 7.60
N THR A 40 16.59 -37.87 8.74
CA THR A 40 15.12 -37.89 8.76
C THR A 40 14.52 -36.52 8.47
N VAL A 41 15.21 -35.42 8.85
CA VAL A 41 14.73 -34.06 8.64
C VAL A 41 14.84 -33.63 7.18
N LEU A 42 15.91 -34.04 6.48
CA LEU A 42 16.08 -33.79 5.03
C LEU A 42 14.95 -34.39 4.19
N ARG A 43 14.28 -35.45 4.66
CA ARG A 43 13.11 -36.03 3.98
C ARG A 43 11.88 -35.13 4.01
N ALA A 44 11.81 -34.17 4.94
CA ALA A 44 10.72 -33.20 5.03
C ALA A 44 10.91 -31.98 4.10
N MET A 45 12.06 -31.87 3.42
CA MET A 45 12.34 -30.74 2.52
C MET A 45 11.28 -30.61 1.42
N GLY A 46 10.87 -31.74 0.82
CA GLY A 46 9.82 -31.75 -0.20
C GLY A 46 8.46 -31.27 0.33
N THR A 47 8.14 -31.52 1.60
CA THR A 47 6.89 -31.05 2.22
C THR A 47 6.87 -29.53 2.36
N ALA A 48 7.99 -28.90 2.72
CA ALA A 48 8.09 -27.44 2.79
C ALA A 48 7.84 -26.80 1.40
N PHE A 49 8.48 -27.32 0.35
CA PHE A 49 8.21 -26.89 -1.02
C PHE A 49 6.79 -27.22 -1.50
N GLY A 50 6.20 -28.33 -1.04
CA GLY A 50 4.81 -28.69 -1.34
C GLY A 50 3.83 -27.62 -0.88
N HIS A 51 4.02 -27.06 0.33
CA HIS A 51 3.22 -25.95 0.81
C HIS A 51 3.41 -24.67 -0.02
N CYS A 52 4.64 -24.34 -0.45
CA CYS A 52 4.85 -23.24 -1.39
C CYS A 52 4.09 -23.45 -2.70
N MET A 53 4.14 -24.65 -3.27
CA MET A 53 3.47 -24.95 -4.54
C MET A 53 1.95 -24.76 -4.43
N ILE A 54 1.34 -25.29 -3.36
CA ILE A 54 -0.09 -25.09 -3.09
C ILE A 54 -0.41 -23.60 -2.98
N ALA A 55 0.39 -22.85 -2.22
CA ALA A 55 0.16 -21.43 -2.04
C ALA A 55 0.25 -20.65 -3.36
N TRP A 56 1.27 -20.89 -4.18
CA TRP A 56 1.44 -20.19 -5.45
C TRP A 56 0.32 -20.52 -6.45
N THR A 57 -0.10 -21.78 -6.52
CA THR A 57 -1.26 -22.16 -7.35
C THR A 57 -2.55 -21.49 -6.85
N SER A 58 -2.75 -21.38 -5.53
CA SER A 58 -3.89 -20.65 -4.97
C SER A 58 -3.81 -19.15 -5.26
N LEU A 59 -2.63 -18.53 -5.14
CA LEU A 59 -2.44 -17.11 -5.49
C LEU A 59 -2.75 -16.85 -6.96
N GLU A 60 -2.20 -17.64 -7.88
CA GLU A 60 -2.46 -17.51 -9.32
C GLU A 60 -3.97 -17.57 -9.62
N LYS A 61 -4.66 -18.54 -9.01
CA LYS A 61 -6.11 -18.70 -9.14
C LYS A 61 -6.90 -17.54 -8.50
N GLY A 62 -6.41 -16.97 -7.41
CA GLY A 62 -7.00 -15.79 -6.79
C GLY A 62 -6.84 -14.55 -7.67
N LEU A 63 -5.64 -14.34 -8.19
CA LEU A 63 -5.30 -13.23 -9.10
C LEU A 63 -6.14 -13.29 -10.39
N SER A 64 -6.33 -14.48 -10.97
CA SER A 64 -7.13 -14.64 -12.19
C SER A 64 -8.62 -14.31 -12.02
N LYS A 65 -9.10 -14.16 -10.77
CA LYS A 65 -10.50 -13.82 -10.45
C LYS A 65 -10.70 -12.34 -10.13
N LEU A 66 -9.61 -11.56 -10.07
CA LEU A 66 -9.69 -10.15 -9.74
C LEU A 66 -10.27 -9.36 -10.92
N GLU A 67 -11.24 -8.51 -10.61
CA GLU A 67 -11.76 -7.49 -11.50
C GLU A 67 -11.74 -6.17 -10.75
N ILE A 68 -11.13 -5.14 -11.34
CA ILE A 68 -11.08 -3.81 -10.74
C ILE A 68 -12.48 -3.22 -10.70
N ASN A 69 -12.81 -2.51 -9.61
CA ASN A 69 -14.05 -1.75 -9.49
C ASN A 69 -13.75 -0.24 -9.42
N PRO A 70 -13.61 0.44 -10.57
CA PRO A 70 -13.27 1.86 -10.62
C PRO A 70 -14.31 2.75 -9.94
N THR A 71 -15.59 2.33 -9.95
CA THR A 71 -16.68 3.10 -9.35
C THR A 71 -16.51 3.23 -7.84
N VAL A 72 -16.17 2.13 -7.14
CA VAL A 72 -15.94 2.15 -5.69
C VAL A 72 -14.70 2.95 -5.34
N ILE A 73 -13.60 2.76 -6.08
CA ILE A 73 -12.35 3.50 -5.88
C ILE A 73 -12.58 5.01 -6.07
N LYS A 74 -13.24 5.40 -7.16
CA LYS A 74 -13.57 6.80 -7.45
C LYS A 74 -14.51 7.41 -6.41
N ALA A 75 -15.51 6.65 -5.96
CA ALA A 75 -16.41 7.11 -4.91
C ALA A 75 -15.67 7.35 -3.58
N ASP A 76 -14.70 6.51 -3.23
CA ASP A 76 -13.88 6.70 -2.03
C ASP A 76 -12.97 7.92 -2.16
N LEU A 77 -12.27 8.08 -3.29
CA LEU A 77 -11.45 9.27 -3.57
C LEU A 77 -12.28 10.56 -3.49
N ASN A 78 -13.49 10.57 -4.06
CA ASN A 78 -14.37 11.74 -4.06
C ASN A 78 -14.92 12.10 -2.66
N LYS A 79 -14.88 11.17 -1.69
CA LYS A 79 -15.24 11.44 -0.29
C LYS A 79 -14.08 12.02 0.52
N ASN A 80 -12.85 11.87 0.04
CA ASN A 80 -11.64 12.15 0.82
C ASN A 80 -10.84 13.36 0.28
N TRP A 81 -11.51 14.51 0.14
CA TRP A 81 -10.84 15.75 -0.31
C TRP A 81 -9.81 16.31 0.67
N ALA A 82 -9.83 15.85 1.92
CA ALA A 82 -8.80 16.16 2.91
C ALA A 82 -7.39 15.73 2.48
N LEU A 83 -7.26 14.77 1.55
CA LEU A 83 -5.97 14.37 0.97
C LEU A 83 -5.23 15.53 0.28
N LEU A 84 -5.96 16.53 -0.23
CA LEU A 84 -5.35 17.71 -0.86
C LEU A 84 -4.76 18.72 0.14
N ALA A 85 -4.90 18.51 1.45
CA ALA A 85 -4.32 19.40 2.45
C ALA A 85 -2.79 19.49 2.33
N GLU A 86 -2.10 18.35 2.16
CA GLU A 86 -0.65 18.30 2.04
C GLU A 86 -0.10 19.08 0.82
N PRO A 87 -0.58 18.88 -0.42
CA PRO A 87 -0.07 19.64 -1.56
C PRO A 87 -0.34 21.13 -1.44
N ILE A 88 -1.50 21.53 -0.89
CA ILE A 88 -1.81 22.93 -0.61
C ILE A 88 -0.82 23.51 0.40
N GLN A 89 -0.55 22.79 1.50
CA GLN A 89 0.42 23.21 2.52
C GLN A 89 1.81 23.39 1.91
N THR A 90 2.22 22.46 1.06
CA THR A 90 3.54 22.46 0.42
C THR A 90 3.70 23.66 -0.51
N VAL A 91 2.66 23.98 -1.29
CA VAL A 91 2.64 25.18 -2.12
C VAL A 91 2.63 26.46 -1.27
N MET A 92 1.85 26.49 -0.18
CA MET A 92 1.86 27.62 0.76
C MET A 92 3.27 27.87 1.33
N ARG A 93 3.98 26.81 1.75
CA ARG A 93 5.37 26.89 2.23
C ARG A 93 6.31 27.44 1.14
N ARG A 94 6.17 26.98 -0.10
CA ARG A 94 6.97 27.47 -1.24
C ARG A 94 6.85 28.98 -1.44
N TYR A 95 5.67 29.55 -1.19
CA TYR A 95 5.41 30.99 -1.34
C TYR A 95 5.52 31.78 -0.02
N GLY A 96 6.05 31.17 1.04
CA GLY A 96 6.30 31.87 2.31
C GLY A 96 5.05 32.24 3.10
N VAL A 97 3.93 31.53 2.91
CA VAL A 97 2.72 31.76 3.70
C VAL A 97 2.96 31.28 5.14
N GLU A 98 2.92 32.21 6.09
CA GLU A 98 3.06 31.90 7.52
C GLU A 98 1.94 30.97 8.02
N ASN A 99 2.29 30.12 8.98
CA ASN A 99 1.37 29.22 9.69
C ASN A 99 0.54 28.32 8.75
N ALA A 100 1.16 27.83 7.67
CA ALA A 100 0.48 27.06 6.64
C ALA A 100 -0.15 25.76 7.19
N TYR A 101 0.55 25.09 8.11
CA TYR A 101 0.05 23.87 8.75
C TYR A 101 -1.15 24.18 9.65
N GLU A 102 -1.07 25.23 10.45
CA GLU A 102 -2.12 25.66 11.39
C GLU A 102 -3.39 26.05 10.64
N LYS A 103 -3.27 26.83 9.56
CA LYS A 103 -4.41 27.22 8.71
C LYS A 103 -5.15 26.02 8.12
N LEU A 104 -4.42 25.00 7.68
CA LEU A 104 -5.02 23.76 7.16
C LEU A 104 -5.56 22.86 8.27
N LYS A 105 -4.92 22.85 9.43
CA LYS A 105 -5.41 22.14 10.61
C LYS A 105 -6.73 22.73 11.10
N GLU A 106 -6.88 24.06 11.07
CA GLU A 106 -8.15 24.73 11.37
C GLU A 106 -9.22 24.38 10.36
N LEU A 107 -8.88 24.36 9.06
CA LEU A 107 -9.81 23.97 7.99
C LEU A 107 -10.32 22.53 8.16
N THR A 108 -9.41 21.59 8.46
CA THR A 108 -9.70 20.15 8.51
C THR A 108 -10.27 19.67 9.85
N ARG A 109 -10.28 20.51 10.90
CA ARG A 109 -10.75 20.13 12.24
C ARG A 109 -12.26 20.25 12.37
N GLY A 110 -12.94 19.11 12.51
CA GLY A 110 -14.37 19.06 12.85
C GLY A 110 -15.32 19.39 11.70
N THR A 111 -14.79 19.56 10.47
CA THR A 111 -15.58 19.88 9.28
C THR A 111 -15.39 18.78 8.24
N GLU A 112 -16.48 18.35 7.61
CA GLU A 112 -16.41 17.44 6.47
C GLU A 112 -15.81 18.20 5.27
N ILE A 113 -14.63 17.76 4.84
CA ILE A 113 -13.89 18.41 3.77
C ILE A 113 -14.36 17.85 2.44
N ASN A 114 -15.01 18.72 1.66
CA ASN A 114 -15.44 18.43 0.30
C ASN A 114 -14.73 19.35 -0.70
N GLN A 115 -14.98 19.10 -1.99
CA GLN A 115 -14.42 19.88 -3.09
C GLN A 115 -14.56 21.39 -2.91
N LYS A 116 -15.76 21.84 -2.56
CA LYS A 116 -16.07 23.27 -2.44
C LYS A 116 -15.25 23.92 -1.33
N VAL A 117 -15.17 23.27 -0.15
CA VAL A 117 -14.38 23.78 0.99
C VAL A 117 -12.90 23.97 0.60
N ILE A 118 -12.32 23.00 -0.11
CA ILE A 118 -10.94 23.10 -0.59
C ILE A 118 -10.77 24.23 -1.61
N GLN A 119 -11.69 24.33 -2.58
CA GLN A 119 -11.64 25.37 -3.61
C GLN A 119 -11.76 26.78 -3.01
N ASP A 120 -12.74 26.98 -2.11
CA ASP A 120 -12.94 28.24 -1.41
C ASP A 120 -11.69 28.64 -0.60
N PHE A 121 -11.05 27.67 0.05
CA PHE A 121 -9.79 27.90 0.76
C PHE A 121 -8.65 28.34 -0.18
N ILE A 122 -8.46 27.66 -1.31
CA ILE A 122 -7.41 28.00 -2.30
C ILE A 122 -7.61 29.41 -2.86
N VAL A 123 -8.85 29.80 -3.17
CA VAL A 123 -9.18 31.14 -3.67
C VAL A 123 -8.78 32.22 -2.66
N GLY A 124 -8.97 31.96 -1.37
CA GLY A 124 -8.61 32.88 -0.28
C GLY A 124 -7.11 33.01 0.01
N LEU A 125 -6.24 32.16 -0.55
CA LEU A 125 -4.80 32.21 -0.27
C LEU A 125 -4.14 33.47 -0.87
N ASN A 126 -3.17 34.05 -0.16
CA ASN A 126 -2.34 35.12 -0.70
C ASN A 126 -1.11 34.55 -1.43
N ILE A 127 -1.33 33.87 -2.56
CA ILE A 127 -0.28 33.28 -3.43
C ILE A 127 -0.53 33.67 -4.89
N PRO A 128 0.48 33.58 -5.78
CA PRO A 128 0.32 33.93 -7.20
C PRO A 128 -0.84 33.17 -7.88
N ASN A 129 -1.57 33.85 -8.77
CA ASN A 129 -2.72 33.27 -9.47
C ASN A 129 -2.35 31.97 -10.21
N GLN A 130 -1.17 31.89 -10.82
CA GLN A 130 -0.69 30.67 -11.47
C GLN A 130 -0.59 29.48 -10.50
N ALA A 131 -0.20 29.72 -9.25
CA ALA A 131 -0.16 28.68 -8.21
C ALA A 131 -1.56 28.26 -7.77
N LYS A 132 -2.50 29.21 -7.63
CA LYS A 132 -3.90 28.92 -7.35
C LYS A 132 -4.53 28.06 -8.44
N SER A 133 -4.34 28.43 -9.71
CA SER A 133 -4.87 27.66 -10.85
C SER A 133 -4.39 26.21 -10.81
N LYS A 134 -3.09 25.98 -10.59
CA LYS A 134 -2.54 24.62 -10.46
C LYS A 134 -3.14 23.84 -9.28
N LEU A 135 -3.36 24.49 -8.14
CA LEU A 135 -4.00 23.85 -6.99
C LEU A 135 -5.49 23.54 -7.23
N LEU A 136 -6.20 24.38 -7.99
CA LEU A 136 -7.62 24.19 -8.32
C LEU A 136 -7.85 23.06 -9.33
N GLU A 137 -6.83 22.71 -10.12
CA GLU A 137 -6.84 21.55 -11.03
C GLU A 137 -6.65 20.21 -10.28
N LEU A 138 -6.17 20.24 -9.03
CA LEU A 138 -5.95 19.03 -8.25
C LEU A 138 -7.28 18.41 -7.80
N THR A 139 -7.33 17.09 -7.91
CA THR A 139 -8.37 16.22 -7.37
C THR A 139 -7.70 15.07 -6.62
N PRO A 140 -8.39 14.40 -5.69
CA PRO A 140 -7.85 13.19 -5.06
C PRO A 140 -7.45 12.11 -6.08
N GLU A 141 -8.13 12.07 -7.24
CA GLU A 141 -7.87 11.11 -8.34
C GLU A 141 -6.59 11.41 -9.12
N ASN A 142 -6.19 12.69 -9.26
CA ASN A 142 -4.99 13.07 -10.00
C ASN A 142 -3.78 13.40 -9.12
N TYR A 143 -3.96 13.49 -7.80
CA TYR A 143 -2.87 13.68 -6.84
C TYR A 143 -2.18 12.35 -6.50
N ILE A 144 -1.58 11.74 -7.53
CA ILE A 144 -0.94 10.41 -7.44
C ILE A 144 0.60 10.47 -7.53
N GLY A 145 1.18 11.66 -7.61
CA GLY A 145 2.63 11.85 -7.75
C GLY A 145 3.19 11.07 -8.94
N TYR A 146 4.23 10.27 -8.70
CA TYR A 146 4.90 9.44 -9.70
C TYR A 146 4.33 8.02 -9.82
N ALA A 147 3.13 7.75 -9.31
CA ALA A 147 2.59 6.38 -9.25
C ALA A 147 2.58 5.67 -10.62
N ILE A 148 2.11 6.33 -11.68
CA ILE A 148 2.07 5.75 -13.03
C ILE A 148 3.49 5.57 -13.59
N GLU A 149 4.33 6.60 -13.48
CA GLU A 149 5.72 6.54 -13.97
C GLU A 149 6.49 5.38 -13.31
N GLN A 150 6.32 5.16 -12.00
CA GLN A 150 6.95 4.04 -11.30
C GLN A 150 6.45 2.68 -11.78
N THR A 151 5.18 2.56 -12.18
CA THR A 151 4.66 1.29 -12.74
C THR A 151 5.13 1.01 -14.16
N GLU A 152 5.46 2.05 -14.94
CA GLU A 152 5.98 1.91 -16.31
C GLU A 152 7.48 1.59 -16.35
N LEU A 153 8.19 1.81 -15.23
CA LEU A 153 9.62 1.53 -15.11
C LEU A 153 9.94 0.07 -14.71
N ILE A 154 8.95 -0.71 -14.28
CA ILE A 154 9.09 -2.11 -13.82
C ILE A 154 8.68 -3.07 -14.93
#